data_AF-A0A9Q1FWZ8-F1
#
_entry.id   AF-A0A9Q1FWZ8-F1
#
_cell.length_a   1.000
_cell.length_b   1.000
_cell.length_c   1.000
_cell.angle_alpha   90.00
_cell.angle_beta   90.00
_cell.angle_gamma   90.00
#
_symmetry.space_group_name_H-M   'P 1'
#
loop_
_entity.id
_entity.type
_entity.pdbx_description
1 polymer ?
#
loop_
_entity_poly.entity_id
_entity_poly.type
_entity_poly.pdbx_seq_one_letter_code
_entity_poly.pdbx_strand_id
1 'polypeptide(L)'
;MDPKDLNTNIKREHYQIPKREEIVNEMTGAKYFSKMDATDSVWGSTQEEHDTKLEKTLWRVQQFGFKLNGDKCQFSVSEITFLGDKISTEGVQPDKAKVKAIHDMEKPKDKKGVQWVLGMLNYLGKFIPNLSMKTAHLRKLLHQETEFQWGHEHETEWKGLLHVLASEPLLMFFCPEKRTKVSTDASKDGLGAVLLQEDEGAWRPVAYVSHSMMATGCRYAQIEKECLG
;
A
#
# COMPACT_ATOMS: atom_id res chain seq x y z
N MET A 1 -31.98 -17.73 -2.13
CA MET A 1 -31.25 -19.01 -2.26
C MET A 1 -29.99 -18.90 -1.42
N ASP A 2 -29.75 -19.85 -0.52
CA ASP A 2 -28.45 -19.97 0.16
C ASP A 2 -27.51 -20.77 -0.77
N PRO A 3 -26.42 -20.18 -1.30
CA PRO A 3 -25.57 -20.82 -2.30
C PRO A 3 -24.56 -21.80 -1.71
N LYS A 4 -24.58 -22.08 -0.39
CA LYS A 4 -23.58 -22.94 0.27
C LYS A 4 -23.50 -24.35 -0.32
N ASP A 5 -24.63 -25.02 -0.51
CA ASP A 5 -24.67 -26.40 -1.02
C ASP A 5 -24.19 -26.50 -2.48
N LEU A 6 -24.41 -25.44 -3.27
CA LEU A 6 -23.90 -25.30 -4.63
C LEU A 6 -22.38 -25.08 -4.64
N ASN A 7 -21.86 -24.23 -3.74
CA ASN A 7 -20.43 -23.92 -3.67
C ASN A 7 -19.57 -25.15 -3.31
N THR A 8 -20.11 -26.12 -2.57
CA THR A 8 -19.42 -27.39 -2.26
C THR A 8 -19.23 -28.32 -3.45
N ASN A 9 -20.07 -28.19 -4.48
CA ASN A 9 -20.08 -29.08 -5.64
C ASN A 9 -19.49 -28.44 -6.91
N ILE A 10 -19.14 -27.15 -6.86
CA ILE A 10 -18.53 -26.43 -7.99
C ILE A 10 -17.00 -26.54 -7.90
N LYS A 11 -16.38 -27.06 -8.97
CA LYS A 11 -14.93 -26.97 -9.15
C LYS A 11 -14.56 -25.51 -9.40
N ARG A 12 -13.76 -24.93 -8.50
CA ARG A 12 -13.27 -23.56 -8.66
C ARG A 12 -12.11 -23.56 -9.65
N GLU A 13 -12.29 -22.89 -10.77
CA GLU A 13 -11.15 -22.51 -11.60
C GLU A 13 -10.40 -21.38 -10.89
N HIS A 14 -9.10 -21.58 -10.68
CA HIS A 14 -8.23 -20.60 -10.07
C HIS A 14 -7.53 -19.81 -11.17
N TYR A 15 -7.97 -18.57 -11.37
CA TYR A 15 -7.25 -17.60 -12.16
C TYR A 15 -6.18 -16.91 -11.30
N GLN A 16 -4.93 -16.87 -11.78
CA GLN A 16 -3.89 -16.12 -11.10
C GLN A 16 -4.07 -14.63 -11.39
N ILE A 17 -4.47 -13.89 -10.37
CA ILE A 17 -4.57 -12.44 -10.44
C ILE A 17 -3.14 -11.88 -10.27
N PRO A 18 -2.68 -10.99 -11.15
CA PRO A 18 -1.38 -10.33 -10.99
C PRO A 18 -1.31 -9.60 -9.65
N LYS A 19 -0.10 -9.42 -9.13
CA LYS A 19 0.04 -8.65 -7.89
C LYS A 19 -0.32 -7.20 -8.17
N ARG A 20 -0.93 -6.56 -7.17
CA ARG A 20 -1.27 -5.14 -7.23
C ARG A 20 -0.09 -4.26 -7.65
N GLU A 21 1.09 -4.55 -7.13
CA GLU A 21 2.31 -3.80 -7.42
C GLU A 21 2.72 -3.94 -8.88
N GLU A 22 2.58 -5.13 -9.47
CA GLU A 22 2.86 -5.38 -10.89
C GLU A 22 1.96 -4.51 -11.77
N ILE A 23 0.65 -4.49 -11.50
CA ILE A 23 -0.32 -3.68 -12.26
C ILE A 23 -0.02 -2.18 -12.13
N VAL A 24 0.31 -1.73 -10.92
CA VAL A 24 0.64 -0.31 -10.68
C VAL A 24 1.93 0.09 -11.38
N ASN A 25 2.93 -0.79 -11.43
CA ASN A 25 4.20 -0.52 -12.11
C ASN A 25 4.05 -0.41 -13.64
N GLU A 26 3.07 -1.08 -14.24
CA GLU A 26 2.73 -0.90 -15.67
C GLU A 26 2.21 0.51 -16.01
N MET A 27 1.85 1.30 -15.00
CA MET A 27 1.42 2.69 -15.15
C MET A 27 2.60 3.68 -15.14
N THR A 28 3.84 3.21 -15.13
CA THR A 28 5.03 4.06 -15.17
C THR A 28 5.00 4.99 -16.39
N GLY A 29 5.12 6.29 -16.15
CA GLY A 29 5.13 7.32 -17.21
C GLY A 29 3.75 7.68 -17.76
N ALA A 30 2.67 7.08 -17.24
CA ALA A 30 1.32 7.47 -17.59
C ALA A 30 0.99 8.89 -17.12
N LYS A 31 0.31 9.64 -17.98
CA LYS A 31 -0.16 11.01 -17.72
C LYS A 31 -1.67 11.13 -17.65
N TYR A 32 -2.35 10.25 -18.37
CA TYR A 32 -3.80 10.25 -18.51
C TYR A 32 -4.34 8.91 -18.03
N PHE A 33 -5.35 8.98 -17.17
CA PHE A 33 -5.97 7.82 -16.56
C PHE A 33 -7.48 7.86 -16.76
N SER A 34 -8.07 6.69 -17.00
CA SER A 34 -9.50 6.46 -16.96
C SER A 34 -9.78 5.23 -16.11
N LYS A 35 -10.76 5.33 -15.23
CA LYS A 35 -11.25 4.24 -14.40
C LYS A 35 -12.70 3.95 -14.76
N MET A 36 -13.02 2.68 -14.97
CA MET A 36 -14.39 2.21 -15.18
C MET A 36 -14.90 1.53 -13.90
N ASP A 37 -16.21 1.34 -13.75
CA ASP A 37 -16.98 0.84 -12.57
C ASP A 37 -16.33 -0.28 -11.70
N ALA A 38 -15.33 -1.00 -12.21
CA ALA A 38 -14.62 -2.10 -11.57
C ALA A 38 -13.08 -1.89 -11.46
N THR A 39 -12.32 -2.99 -11.40
CA THR A 39 -10.84 -3.06 -11.39
C THR A 39 -10.21 -2.74 -12.74
N ASP A 40 -10.98 -2.28 -13.72
CA ASP A 40 -10.48 -1.96 -15.06
C ASP A 40 -10.12 -0.48 -15.14
N SER A 41 -8.85 -0.21 -15.43
CA SER A 41 -8.32 1.12 -15.70
C SER A 41 -7.63 1.15 -17.05
N VAL A 42 -7.70 2.30 -17.72
CA VAL A 42 -6.97 2.60 -18.95
C VAL A 42 -6.02 3.75 -18.65
N TRP A 43 -4.81 3.68 -19.18
CA TRP A 43 -3.82 4.73 -19.02
C TRP A 43 -2.96 4.91 -20.27
N GLY A 44 -2.41 6.12 -20.43
CA GLY A 44 -1.54 6.47 -21.55
C GLY A 44 -0.53 7.55 -21.17
N SER A 45 0.63 7.50 -21.82
CA SER A 45 1.68 8.51 -21.69
C SER A 45 1.36 9.79 -22.46
N THR A 46 0.58 9.67 -23.54
CA THR A 46 -0.02 10.77 -24.30
C THR A 46 -1.54 10.67 -24.34
N GLN A 47 -2.21 11.76 -24.71
CA GLN A 47 -3.67 11.79 -24.82
C GLN A 47 -4.16 10.85 -25.93
N GLU A 48 -3.46 10.83 -27.06
CA GLU A 48 -3.83 10.01 -28.23
C GLU A 48 -3.72 8.51 -27.92
N GLU A 49 -2.65 8.11 -27.21
CA GLU A 49 -2.47 6.73 -26.76
C GLU A 49 -3.59 6.31 -25.80
N HIS A 50 -3.89 7.17 -24.83
CA HIS A 50 -4.96 6.96 -23.86
C HIS A 50 -6.31 6.80 -24.55
N ASP A 51 -6.67 7.73 -25.44
CA ASP A 51 -7.99 7.75 -26.09
C ASP A 51 -8.16 6.55 -27.02
N THR A 52 -7.10 6.18 -27.75
CA THR A 52 -7.10 4.96 -28.58
C THR A 52 -7.37 3.70 -27.73
N LYS A 53 -6.76 3.60 -26.54
CA LYS A 53 -6.99 2.47 -25.64
C LYS A 53 -8.40 2.52 -25.04
N LEU A 54 -8.88 3.71 -24.67
CA LEU A 54 -10.19 3.90 -24.07
C LEU A 54 -11.31 3.53 -25.05
N GLU A 55 -11.24 4.00 -26.30
CA GLU A 55 -12.19 3.65 -27.35
C GLU A 55 -12.27 2.14 -27.58
N LYS A 56 -11.12 1.47 -27.66
CA LYS A 56 -11.07 -0.01 -27.81
C LYS A 56 -11.71 -0.73 -26.64
N THR A 57 -11.46 -0.25 -25.41
CA THR A 57 -12.04 -0.85 -24.21
C THR A 57 -13.56 -0.64 -24.16
N LEU A 58 -14.04 0.58 -24.41
CA LEU A 58 -15.48 0.89 -24.44
C LEU A 58 -16.20 0.12 -25.55
N TRP A 59 -15.59 0.02 -26.73
CA TRP A 59 -16.12 -0.80 -27.82
C TRP A 59 -16.27 -2.27 -27.37
N ARG A 60 -15.26 -2.82 -26.69
CA ARG A 60 -15.33 -4.21 -26.20
C ARG A 60 -16.40 -4.40 -25.13
N VAL A 61 -16.50 -3.48 -24.16
CA VAL A 61 -17.56 -3.47 -23.14
C VAL A 61 -18.94 -3.50 -23.81
N GLN A 62 -19.15 -2.68 -24.84
CA GLN A 62 -20.39 -2.63 -25.60
C GLN A 62 -20.66 -3.95 -26.35
N GLN A 63 -19.66 -4.55 -27.01
CA GLN A 63 -19.81 -5.82 -27.73
C GLN A 63 -20.28 -6.96 -26.83
N PHE A 64 -19.78 -7.02 -25.59
CA PHE A 64 -20.18 -8.04 -24.61
C PHE A 64 -21.43 -7.68 -23.80
N GLY A 65 -22.05 -6.52 -24.05
CA GLY A 65 -23.28 -6.09 -23.39
C GLY A 65 -23.11 -5.69 -21.92
N PHE A 66 -21.90 -5.40 -21.48
CA PHE A 66 -21.65 -4.87 -20.13
C PHE A 66 -22.19 -3.44 -20.02
N LYS A 67 -22.78 -3.12 -18.87
CA LYS A 67 -23.23 -1.76 -18.53
C LYS A 67 -22.33 -1.22 -17.44
N LEU A 68 -21.83 -0.01 -17.64
CA LEU A 68 -21.00 0.69 -16.67
C LEU A 68 -21.86 1.64 -15.84
N ASN A 69 -21.59 1.72 -14.54
CA ASN A 69 -22.12 2.79 -13.70
C ASN A 69 -21.35 4.09 -13.94
N GLY A 70 -22.01 5.07 -14.56
CA GLY A 70 -21.43 6.38 -14.88
C GLY A 70 -20.89 7.12 -13.66
N ASP A 71 -21.53 7.01 -12.49
CA ASP A 71 -21.15 7.73 -11.27
C ASP A 71 -19.79 7.27 -10.69
N LYS A 72 -19.36 6.06 -11.06
CA LYS A 72 -18.08 5.49 -10.64
C LYS A 72 -16.99 5.61 -11.70
N CYS A 73 -17.35 6.00 -12.92
CA CYS A 73 -16.41 6.18 -14.00
C CYS A 73 -15.71 7.53 -13.90
N GLN A 74 -14.41 7.55 -14.19
CA GLN A 74 -13.59 8.74 -14.30
C GLN A 74 -12.83 8.63 -15.61
N PHE A 75 -12.82 9.69 -16.43
CA PHE A 75 -12.21 9.65 -17.76
C PHE A 75 -11.20 10.76 -17.94
N SER A 76 -10.05 10.43 -18.52
CA SER A 76 -8.99 11.38 -18.91
C SER A 76 -8.60 12.35 -17.78
N VAL A 77 -8.35 11.80 -16.59
CA VAL A 77 -7.91 12.55 -15.41
C VAL A 77 -6.41 12.35 -15.18
N SER A 78 -5.78 13.28 -14.46
CA SER A 78 -4.35 13.20 -14.10
C SER A 78 -4.07 12.34 -12.87
N GLU A 79 -5.11 11.98 -12.10
CA GLU A 79 -5.03 11.11 -10.93
C GLU A 79 -6.29 10.25 -10.78
N ILE A 80 -6.12 9.02 -10.29
CA ILE A 80 -7.22 8.09 -9.99
C ILE A 80 -6.98 7.33 -8.69
N THR A 81 -8.06 6.90 -8.02
CA THR A 81 -7.96 5.91 -6.94
C THR A 81 -8.13 4.50 -7.51
N PHE A 82 -7.05 3.72 -7.51
CA PHE A 82 -7.01 2.39 -8.08
C PHE A 82 -6.43 1.36 -7.10
N LEU A 83 -7.14 0.22 -6.98
CA LEU A 83 -6.84 -0.86 -6.02
C LEU A 83 -6.64 -0.39 -4.56
N GLY A 84 -7.13 0.81 -4.20
CA GLY A 84 -7.01 1.41 -2.87
C GLY A 84 -5.75 2.26 -2.63
N ASP A 85 -5.09 2.72 -3.69
CA ASP A 85 -4.03 3.73 -3.67
C ASP A 85 -4.45 4.85 -4.61
N LYS A 86 -3.94 6.05 -4.35
CA LYS A 86 -4.03 7.17 -5.27
C LYS A 86 -2.86 7.10 -6.24
N ILE A 87 -3.15 7.01 -7.52
CA ILE A 87 -2.17 6.95 -8.61
C ILE A 87 -2.26 8.27 -9.36
N SER A 88 -1.11 8.88 -9.61
CA SER A 88 -0.99 10.15 -10.32
C SER A 88 0.25 10.16 -11.20
N THR A 89 0.44 11.24 -11.95
CA THR A 89 1.66 11.47 -12.73
C THR A 89 2.92 11.58 -11.87
N GLU A 90 2.79 11.94 -10.60
CA GLU A 90 3.92 12.06 -9.66
C GLU A 90 4.31 10.71 -9.04
N GLY A 91 3.42 9.74 -9.05
CA GLY A 91 3.64 8.44 -8.42
C GLY A 91 2.40 7.91 -7.69
N VAL A 92 2.69 7.10 -6.67
CA VAL A 92 1.72 6.36 -5.88
C VAL A 92 1.66 6.94 -4.47
N GLN A 93 0.47 7.30 -4.03
CA GLN A 93 0.18 7.81 -2.70
C GLN A 93 -0.87 6.92 -2.02
N PRO A 94 -0.93 6.90 -0.68
CA PRO A 94 -2.01 6.21 0.01
C PRO A 94 -3.36 6.86 -0.31
N ASP A 95 -4.41 6.04 -0.36
CA ASP A 95 -5.78 6.54 -0.54
C ASP A 95 -6.14 7.50 0.61
N LYS A 96 -6.52 8.74 0.25
CA LYS A 96 -6.89 9.79 1.20
C LYS A 96 -8.03 9.38 2.12
N ALA A 97 -8.97 8.54 1.65
CA ALA A 97 -10.04 8.02 2.49
C ALA A 97 -9.50 7.10 3.60
N LYS A 98 -8.50 6.26 3.29
CA LYS A 98 -7.86 5.37 4.26
C LYS A 98 -6.99 6.14 5.25
N VAL A 99 -6.24 7.12 4.77
CA VAL A 99 -5.46 8.02 5.63
C VAL A 99 -6.37 8.79 6.59
N LYS A 100 -7.47 9.36 6.06
CA LYS A 100 -8.48 10.06 6.85
C LYS A 100 -9.12 9.15 7.90
N ALA A 101 -9.46 7.92 7.55
CA ALA A 101 -10.03 6.97 8.51
C ALA A 101 -9.11 6.67 9.69
N ILE A 102 -7.78 6.63 9.48
CA ILE A 102 -6.79 6.47 10.56
C ILE A 102 -6.65 7.76 11.37
N HIS A 103 -6.67 8.91 10.70
CA HIS A 103 -6.56 10.22 11.36
C HIS A 103 -7.78 10.54 12.24
N ASP A 104 -8.98 10.24 11.76
CA ASP A 104 -10.23 10.51 12.47
C ASP A 104 -10.53 9.46 13.56
N MET A 105 -9.79 8.36 13.58
CA MET A 105 -9.92 7.35 14.63
C MET A 105 -9.40 7.88 15.96
N GLU A 106 -10.20 7.70 17.01
CA GLU A 106 -9.73 7.86 18.39
C GLU A 106 -8.62 6.87 18.71
N LYS A 107 -7.68 7.28 19.57
CA LYS A 107 -6.63 6.37 20.04
C LYS A 107 -7.21 5.06 20.60
N PRO A 108 -6.56 3.90 20.33
CA PRO A 108 -7.01 2.62 20.85
C PRO A 108 -7.21 2.62 22.37
N LYS A 109 -8.34 2.07 22.81
CA LYS A 109 -8.71 1.96 24.24
C LYS A 109 -8.57 0.53 24.77
N ASP A 110 -8.31 -0.44 23.89
CA ASP A 110 -8.15 -1.84 24.22
C ASP A 110 -7.23 -2.57 23.22
N LYS A 111 -6.89 -3.83 23.54
CA LYS A 111 -6.06 -4.68 22.66
C LYS A 111 -6.68 -4.89 21.27
N LYS A 112 -8.01 -4.94 21.17
CA LYS A 112 -8.72 -5.10 19.89
C LYS A 112 -8.55 -3.88 18.99
N GLY A 113 -8.67 -2.68 19.56
CA GLY A 113 -8.41 -1.42 18.86
C GLY A 113 -6.98 -1.34 18.34
N VAL A 114 -6.00 -1.78 19.15
CA VAL A 114 -4.60 -1.82 18.70
C VAL A 114 -4.40 -2.82 17.55
N GLN A 115 -5.01 -4.02 17.62
CA GLN A 115 -4.95 -4.99 16.51
C GLN A 115 -5.54 -4.42 15.23
N TRP A 116 -6.69 -3.74 15.33
CA TRP A 116 -7.36 -3.13 14.19
C TRP A 116 -6.50 -2.05 13.53
N VAL A 117 -5.95 -1.13 14.33
CA VAL A 117 -5.03 -0.08 13.86
C VAL A 117 -3.80 -0.67 13.20
N LEU A 118 -3.14 -1.66 13.83
CA LEU A 118 -1.95 -2.30 13.25
C LEU A 118 -2.27 -3.03 11.94
N GLY A 119 -3.46 -3.63 11.83
CA GLY A 119 -3.95 -4.23 10.59
C GLY A 119 -4.08 -3.20 9.46
N MET A 120 -4.65 -2.03 9.74
CA MET A 120 -4.75 -0.94 8.78
C MET A 120 -3.39 -0.36 8.41
N LEU A 121 -2.50 -0.17 9.39
CA LEU A 121 -1.15 0.33 9.15
C LEU A 121 -0.32 -0.64 8.32
N ASN A 122 -0.52 -1.95 8.45
CA ASN A 122 0.17 -2.94 7.65
C ASN A 122 -0.14 -2.79 6.14
N TYR A 123 -1.38 -2.45 5.80
CA TYR A 123 -1.75 -2.11 4.42
C TYR A 123 -0.99 -0.88 3.90
N LEU A 124 -0.80 0.13 4.76
CA LEU A 124 -0.07 1.36 4.44
C LEU A 124 1.45 1.22 4.63
N GLY A 125 1.95 0.06 5.06
CA GLY A 125 3.34 -0.11 5.49
C GLY A 125 4.35 0.23 4.41
N LYS A 126 4.01 0.02 3.13
CA LYS A 126 4.87 0.39 1.99
C LYS A 126 5.13 1.89 1.86
N PHE A 127 4.32 2.73 2.50
CA PHE A 127 4.46 4.19 2.54
C PHE A 127 5.12 4.71 3.82
N ILE A 128 5.32 3.85 4.83
CA ILE A 128 5.77 4.26 6.16
C ILE A 128 7.21 3.75 6.38
N PRO A 129 8.22 4.64 6.43
CA PRO A 129 9.58 4.24 6.72
C PRO A 129 9.68 3.65 8.13
N ASN A 130 10.36 2.51 8.26
CA ASN A 130 10.63 1.83 9.52
C ASN A 130 9.37 1.60 10.38
N LEU A 131 8.25 1.19 9.75
CA LEU A 131 6.98 0.93 10.43
C LEU A 131 7.15 0.03 11.66
N SER A 132 7.99 -1.01 11.58
CA SER A 132 8.24 -1.95 12.67
C SER A 132 8.74 -1.24 13.93
N MET A 133 9.72 -0.35 13.78
CA MET A 133 10.26 0.44 14.88
C MET A 133 9.23 1.44 15.41
N LYS A 134 8.46 2.09 14.53
CA LYS A 134 7.45 3.10 14.88
C LYS A 134 6.22 2.55 15.61
N THR A 135 6.06 1.23 15.67
CA THR A 135 4.91 0.55 16.29
C THR A 135 5.37 -0.49 17.31
N ALA A 136 6.62 -0.41 17.77
CA ALA A 136 7.21 -1.40 18.66
C ALA A 136 6.48 -1.47 20.00
N HIS A 137 6.18 -0.32 20.62
CA HIS A 137 5.46 -0.27 21.90
C HIS A 137 3.98 -0.63 21.71
N LEU A 138 3.36 -0.19 20.62
CA LEU A 138 1.98 -0.60 20.28
C LEU A 138 1.84 -2.12 20.15
N ARG A 139 2.80 -2.83 19.53
CA ARG A 139 2.75 -4.29 19.46
C ARG A 139 2.88 -4.98 20.82
N LYS A 140 3.68 -4.42 21.74
CA LYS A 140 3.85 -4.98 23.10
C LYS A 140 2.51 -5.03 23.85
N LEU A 141 1.61 -4.06 23.62
CA LEU A 141 0.26 -4.07 24.21
C LEU A 141 -0.58 -5.30 23.81
N LEU A 142 -0.23 -5.99 22.72
CA LEU A 142 -0.94 -7.18 22.26
C LEU A 142 -0.48 -8.48 22.91
N HIS A 143 0.62 -8.47 23.66
CA HIS A 143 1.09 -9.66 24.36
C HIS A 143 0.06 -10.12 25.40
N GLN A 144 -0.10 -11.44 25.54
CA GLN A 144 -1.11 -12.02 26.44
C GLN A 144 -0.88 -11.59 27.90
N GLU A 145 0.37 -11.64 28.34
CA GLU A 145 0.82 -11.30 29.70
C GLU A 145 0.80 -9.80 30.03
N THR A 146 0.59 -8.92 29.04
CA THR A 146 0.65 -7.47 29.24
C THR A 146 -0.74 -6.92 29.55
N GLU A 147 -0.88 -6.22 30.68
CA GLU A 147 -2.09 -5.44 30.95
C GLU A 147 -2.14 -4.24 29.99
N PHE A 148 -3.33 -3.97 29.43
CA PHE A 148 -3.49 -2.84 28.52
C PHE A 148 -3.42 -1.52 29.28
N GLN A 149 -2.34 -0.76 29.09
CA GLN A 149 -2.18 0.57 29.65
C GLN A 149 -1.58 1.52 28.61
N TRP A 150 -2.35 2.54 28.22
CA TRP A 150 -1.91 3.53 27.24
C TRP A 150 -1.03 4.61 27.90
N GLY A 151 0.29 4.36 27.93
CA GLY A 151 1.31 5.30 28.39
C GLY A 151 1.83 6.31 27.34
N HIS A 152 2.86 7.08 27.73
CA HIS A 152 3.47 8.14 26.92
C HIS A 152 4.16 7.63 25.65
N GLU A 153 4.82 6.47 25.70
CA GLU A 153 5.50 5.87 24.55
C GLU A 153 4.51 5.57 23.41
N HIS A 154 3.35 4.99 23.73
CA HIS A 154 2.29 4.69 22.78
C HIS A 154 1.70 5.95 22.14
N GLU A 155 1.48 7.00 22.96
CA GLU A 155 0.98 8.28 22.46
C GLU A 155 1.97 8.93 21.47
N THR A 156 3.27 8.78 21.73
CA THR A 156 4.34 9.30 20.89
C THR A 156 4.42 8.54 19.56
N GLU A 157 4.38 7.21 19.60
CA GLU A 157 4.29 6.36 18.40
C GLU A 157 3.05 6.68 17.57
N TRP A 158 1.88 6.79 18.22
CA TRP A 158 0.62 7.10 17.56
C TRP A 158 0.66 8.44 16.83
N LYS A 159 1.06 9.52 17.51
CA LYS A 159 1.20 10.84 16.88
C LYS A 159 2.24 10.86 15.77
N GLY A 160 3.36 10.17 15.96
CA GLY A 160 4.39 10.03 14.94
C GLY A 160 3.88 9.35 13.67
N LEU A 161 3.07 8.30 13.81
CA LEU A 161 2.44 7.60 12.68
C LEU A 161 1.44 8.49 11.95
N LEU A 162 0.58 9.20 12.68
CA LEU A 162 -0.37 10.15 12.10
C LEU A 162 0.35 11.26 11.32
N HIS A 163 1.46 11.77 11.86
CA HIS A 163 2.26 12.79 11.19
C HIS A 163 2.86 12.29 9.86
N VAL A 164 3.43 11.07 9.85
CA VAL A 164 3.97 10.44 8.63
C VAL A 164 2.90 10.22 7.57
N LEU A 165 1.69 9.82 7.98
CA LEU A 165 0.58 9.65 7.04
C LEU A 165 0.04 10.99 6.53
N ALA A 166 0.04 12.02 7.39
CA ALA A 166 -0.39 13.37 7.04
C ALA A 166 0.60 14.08 6.10
N SER A 167 1.88 13.69 6.07
CA SER A 167 2.87 14.25 5.13
C SER A 167 2.71 13.73 3.69
N GLU A 168 1.60 13.07 3.35
CA GLU A 168 1.26 12.52 2.04
C GLU A 168 2.43 11.77 1.38
N PRO A 169 2.88 10.65 1.97
CA PRO A 169 4.06 9.92 1.48
C PRO A 169 3.88 9.51 0.02
N LEU A 170 4.87 9.84 -0.79
CA LEU A 170 4.89 9.61 -2.23
C LEU A 170 5.93 8.53 -2.57
N LEU A 171 5.51 7.53 -3.34
CA LEU A 171 6.36 6.49 -3.89
C LEU A 171 6.42 6.61 -5.41
N MET A 172 7.59 6.42 -5.99
CA MET A 172 7.75 6.32 -7.44
C MET A 172 7.27 4.95 -7.94
N PHE A 173 6.81 4.89 -9.19
CA PHE A 173 6.62 3.62 -9.87
C PHE A 173 7.95 2.91 -10.06
N PHE A 174 7.95 1.58 -9.90
CA PHE A 174 9.14 0.79 -10.18
C PHE A 174 9.38 0.70 -11.69
N CYS A 175 10.57 1.08 -12.14
CA CYS A 175 11.00 0.91 -13.52
C CYS A 175 12.19 -0.07 -13.61
N PRO A 176 12.05 -1.23 -14.27
CA PRO A 176 13.13 -2.22 -14.37
C PRO A 176 14.43 -1.71 -15.02
N GLU A 177 14.33 -0.67 -15.85
CA GLU A 177 15.47 -0.08 -16.56
C GLU A 177 16.28 0.90 -15.70
N LYS A 178 15.72 1.36 -14.57
CA LYS A 178 16.37 2.33 -13.69
C LYS A 178 17.31 1.65 -12.70
N ARG A 179 18.40 2.34 -12.37
CA ARG A 179 19.34 1.87 -11.33
C ARG A 179 18.62 1.82 -9.99
N THR A 180 18.79 0.69 -9.32
CA THR A 180 18.10 0.37 -8.07
C THR A 180 19.12 0.25 -6.95
N LYS A 181 18.77 0.80 -5.79
CA LYS A 181 19.56 0.69 -4.56
C LYS A 181 18.63 0.26 -3.43
N VAL A 182 19.06 -0.74 -2.67
CA VAL A 182 18.41 -1.08 -1.40
C VAL A 182 19.24 -0.44 -0.29
N SER A 183 18.57 0.28 0.61
CA SER A 183 19.18 0.76 1.85
C SER A 183 18.48 0.06 3.00
N THR A 184 19.25 -0.65 3.82
CA THR A 184 18.76 -1.36 4.99
C THR A 184 19.25 -0.68 6.26
N ASP A 185 18.48 -0.83 7.32
CA ASP A 185 18.86 -0.45 8.68
C ASP A 185 18.27 -1.46 9.66
N ALA A 186 19.01 -1.73 10.73
CA ALA A 186 18.62 -2.67 11.76
C ALA A 186 18.66 -1.98 13.11
N SER A 187 17.63 -2.18 13.91
CA SER A 187 17.56 -1.67 15.28
C SER A 187 17.34 -2.81 16.26
N LYS A 188 17.26 -2.50 17.56
CA LYS A 188 16.96 -3.49 18.58
C LYS A 188 15.57 -4.14 18.41
N ASP A 189 14.60 -3.38 17.93
CA ASP A 189 13.18 -3.77 17.92
C ASP A 189 12.69 -4.19 16.51
N GLY A 190 13.43 -3.87 15.46
CA GLY A 190 13.02 -4.20 14.10
C GLY A 190 14.04 -3.86 13.03
N LEU A 191 13.77 -4.40 11.84
CA LEU A 191 14.50 -4.18 10.59
C LEU A 191 13.69 -3.26 9.69
N GLY A 192 14.39 -2.41 8.96
CA GLY A 192 13.85 -1.51 7.96
C GLY A 192 14.65 -1.61 6.67
N ALA A 193 13.96 -1.49 5.55
CA ALA A 193 14.58 -1.37 4.25
C ALA A 193 13.78 -0.38 3.39
N VAL A 194 14.48 0.32 2.51
CA VAL A 194 13.87 1.13 1.46
C VAL A 194 14.45 0.72 0.11
N LEU A 195 13.55 0.45 -0.83
CA LEU A 195 13.88 0.30 -2.24
C LEU A 195 13.91 1.71 -2.87
N LEU A 196 15.07 2.11 -3.37
CA LEU A 196 15.30 3.39 -4.01
C LEU A 196 15.61 3.18 -5.50
N GLN A 197 15.12 4.07 -6.35
CA GLN A 197 15.53 4.15 -7.75
C GLN A 197 16.07 5.54 -8.09
N GLU A 198 17.05 5.57 -8.98
CA GLU A 198 17.64 6.81 -9.49
C GLU A 198 16.67 7.44 -10.49
N ASP A 199 16.27 8.67 -10.23
CA ASP A 199 15.37 9.47 -11.05
C ASP A 199 15.88 10.91 -11.09
N GLU A 200 16.16 11.41 -12.29
CA GLU A 200 16.69 12.76 -12.52
C GLU A 200 17.90 13.14 -11.63
N GLY A 201 18.79 12.18 -11.35
CA GLY A 201 19.99 12.38 -10.53
C GLY A 201 19.76 12.36 -9.01
N ALA A 202 18.54 12.04 -8.56
CA ALA A 202 18.22 11.84 -7.16
C ALA A 202 17.69 10.43 -6.88
N TRP A 203 17.96 9.91 -5.68
CA TRP A 203 17.39 8.65 -5.23
C TRP A 203 15.99 8.89 -4.66
N ARG A 204 14.98 8.22 -5.22
CA ARG A 204 13.58 8.32 -4.82
C ARG A 204 13.05 6.98 -4.30
N PRO A 205 12.20 6.96 -3.26
CA PRO A 205 11.64 5.72 -2.72
C PRO A 205 10.58 5.13 -3.66
N VAL A 206 10.65 3.82 -3.85
CA VAL A 206 9.66 3.01 -4.57
C VAL A 206 8.81 2.21 -3.58
N ALA A 207 9.43 1.70 -2.52
CA ALA A 207 8.74 0.98 -1.46
C ALA A 207 9.54 1.00 -0.16
N TYR A 208 8.83 1.07 0.97
CA TYR A 208 9.37 0.77 2.29
C TYR A 208 9.00 -0.65 2.70
N VAL A 209 9.96 -1.36 3.29
CA VAL A 209 9.75 -2.68 3.88
C VAL A 209 10.19 -2.59 5.34
N SER A 210 9.42 -3.22 6.22
CA SER A 210 9.76 -3.21 7.63
C SER A 210 9.32 -4.50 8.29
N HIS A 211 10.22 -5.07 9.07
CA HIS A 211 9.99 -6.33 9.77
C HIS A 211 10.24 -6.15 11.27
N SER A 212 9.38 -6.73 12.10
CA SER A 212 9.57 -6.68 13.56
C SER A 212 10.51 -7.81 13.96
N MET A 213 11.40 -7.54 14.90
CA MET A 213 12.37 -8.55 15.30
C MET A 213 11.75 -9.58 16.24
N MET A 214 12.08 -10.86 16.04
CA MET A 214 11.70 -11.92 16.98
C MET A 214 12.52 -11.82 18.27
N ALA A 215 12.00 -12.36 19.38
CA ALA A 215 12.65 -12.31 20.69
C ALA A 215 14.09 -12.87 20.71
N THR A 216 14.39 -13.83 19.82
CA THR A 216 15.72 -14.39 19.60
C THR A 216 16.64 -13.41 18.86
N GLY A 217 16.15 -12.82 17.76
CA GLY A 217 16.90 -11.84 16.95
C GLY A 217 17.26 -10.56 17.72
N CYS A 218 16.45 -10.16 18.70
CA CYS A 218 16.74 -9.01 19.56
C CYS A 218 18.06 -9.15 20.35
N ARG A 219 18.52 -10.40 20.58
CA ARG A 219 19.70 -10.72 21.38
C ARG A 219 20.99 -10.78 20.56
N TYR A 220 20.90 -10.74 19.23
CA TYR A 220 22.06 -10.72 18.35
C TYR A 220 22.85 -9.41 18.45
N ALA A 221 24.15 -9.48 18.13
CA ALA A 221 24.97 -8.29 17.97
C ALA A 221 24.46 -7.44 16.80
N GLN A 222 24.77 -6.14 16.79
CA GLN A 222 24.27 -5.22 15.76
C GLN A 222 24.63 -5.67 14.34
N ILE A 223 25.86 -6.14 14.13
CA ILE A 223 26.33 -6.66 12.83
C ILE A 223 25.54 -7.90 12.40
N GLU A 224 25.22 -8.79 13.34
CA GLU A 224 24.42 -9.99 13.07
C GLU A 224 22.96 -9.65 12.74
N LYS A 225 22.42 -8.57 13.33
CA LYS A 225 21.08 -8.06 13.02
C LYS A 225 21.01 -7.46 11.61
N GLU A 226 22.05 -6.74 11.20
CA GLU A 226 22.16 -6.20 9.83
C GLU A 226 22.21 -7.33 8.79
N CYS A 227 22.91 -8.43 9.09
CA CYS A 227 22.97 -9.62 8.22
C CYS A 227 21.70 -10.47 8.23
N LEU A 228 20.79 -10.30 9.19
CA LEU A 228 19.56 -11.09 9.31
C LEU A 228 18.45 -10.63 8.35
N GLY A 229 18.50 -9.36 7.92
CA GLY A 229 17.48 -8.70 7.10
C GLY A 229 17.52 -9.01 5.61
#